data_AF-A0A7X3MKX8-F1
#
_entry.id   AF-A0A7X3MKX8-F1
#
_cell.length_a   1.000
_cell.length_b   1.000
_cell.length_c   1.000
_cell.angle_alpha   90.00
_cell.angle_beta   90.00
_cell.angle_gamma   90.00
#
_symmetry.space_group_name_H-M   'P 1'
#
loop_
_entity.id
_entity.type
_entity.pdbx_description
1 polymer ?
#
loop_
_entity_poly.entity_id
_entity_poly.type
_entity_poly.pdbx_seq_one_letter_code
_entity_poly.pdbx_strand_id
1 'polypeptide(L)'
;MGQEEAVDKLGCEKAFVRLLRADEIVCRVSTINERGLSLLLFKDARVDQKILDETFTPFGWKRTHQIIDGNLYCTVEIWDSEKCQWIAKQDVGTTSYSEKEKGQASDSFKRACFNWGVGRELYTAPFIWIGAGHATIQKKDNKFTTSDRFSVESISYNEQREINALVIVNGKGVKVFELKPRQKGRQDIGNQQNTGGKPDEGQEADCKEEPSRETGSREKAGQELGNRQKAGQKPEENRITDMQKSILEQELKRTGVPIENVLARYKIHKLEQMTLEIYTKALNGLKKSKTKEAA
;
A
#
# COMPACT_ATOMS: atom_id res chain seq x y z
N MET A 1 -14.31 -26.27 16.50
CA MET A 1 -15.44 -25.33 16.68
C MET A 1 -14.95 -23.99 16.15
N GLY A 2 -14.96 -23.77 14.84
CA GLY A 2 -16.16 -23.52 14.04
C GLY A 2 -16.57 -22.08 14.29
N GLN A 3 -15.83 -21.10 13.74
CA GLN A 3 -16.23 -19.69 13.82
C GLN A 3 -17.42 -19.53 12.89
N GLU A 4 -18.57 -19.23 13.50
CA GLU A 4 -19.83 -19.00 12.82
C GLU A 4 -19.75 -17.65 12.10
N GLU A 5 -19.76 -17.71 10.77
CA GLU A 5 -19.74 -16.53 9.90
C GLU A 5 -21.03 -15.74 10.09
N ALA A 6 -20.90 -14.51 10.55
CA ALA A 6 -22.03 -13.58 10.62
C ALA A 6 -22.37 -13.11 9.20
N VAL A 7 -23.34 -13.77 8.58
CA VAL A 7 -23.88 -13.43 7.26
C VAL A 7 -24.70 -12.13 7.39
N ASP A 8 -24.19 -11.03 6.82
CA ASP A 8 -24.92 -9.78 6.70
C ASP A 8 -25.92 -9.84 5.53
N LYS A 9 -27.02 -9.11 5.61
CA LYS A 9 -28.26 -9.26 4.81
C LYS A 9 -28.15 -8.96 3.29
N LEU A 10 -26.95 -8.90 2.74
CA LEU A 10 -26.67 -8.82 1.29
C LEU A 10 -25.78 -9.95 0.76
N GLY A 11 -25.42 -10.95 1.58
CA GLY A 11 -24.56 -12.06 1.15
C GLY A 11 -23.13 -11.62 0.79
N CYS A 12 -22.71 -10.42 1.21
CA CYS A 12 -21.34 -9.97 1.06
C CYS A 12 -20.55 -10.44 2.28
N GLU A 13 -19.80 -11.53 2.13
CA GLU A 13 -18.80 -11.92 3.13
C GLU A 13 -17.84 -10.75 3.35
N LYS A 14 -17.59 -10.38 4.60
CA LYS A 14 -16.57 -9.39 4.93
C LYS A 14 -15.21 -9.98 4.56
N ALA A 15 -14.67 -9.52 3.43
CA ALA A 15 -13.40 -9.99 2.92
C ALA A 15 -12.28 -9.76 3.95
N PHE A 16 -11.73 -10.86 4.47
CA PHE A 16 -10.67 -10.84 5.46
C PHE A 16 -9.33 -11.19 4.81
N VAL A 17 -8.36 -10.29 4.93
CA VAL A 17 -7.00 -10.53 4.43
C VAL A 17 -6.36 -11.63 5.27
N ARG A 18 -6.07 -12.78 4.64
CA ARG A 18 -5.39 -13.92 5.27
C ARG A 18 -3.97 -13.59 5.72
N LEU A 19 -3.41 -14.49 6.53
CA LEU A 19 -2.02 -14.45 6.97
C LEU A 19 -1.07 -15.00 5.89
N LEU A 20 0.21 -14.58 5.95
CA LEU A 20 1.28 -15.04 5.09
C LEU A 20 1.60 -16.52 5.32
N ARG A 21 1.87 -17.24 4.24
CA ARG A 21 2.41 -18.59 4.30
C ARG A 21 3.94 -18.56 4.44
N ALA A 22 4.52 -19.66 4.91
CA ALA A 22 5.97 -19.76 5.09
C ALA A 22 6.76 -19.49 3.79
N ASP A 23 6.26 -19.96 2.64
CA ASP A 23 6.86 -19.78 1.32
C ASP A 23 6.73 -18.35 0.76
N GLU A 24 5.88 -17.52 1.37
CA GLU A 24 5.67 -16.12 0.99
C GLU A 24 6.58 -15.15 1.77
N ILE A 25 7.34 -15.67 2.74
CA ILE A 25 8.23 -14.89 3.61
C ILE A 25 9.68 -15.10 3.19
N VAL A 26 10.36 -13.99 2.95
CA VAL A 26 11.78 -13.96 2.59
C VAL A 26 12.61 -13.55 3.82
N CYS A 27 13.69 -14.27 4.07
CA CYS A 27 14.67 -13.93 5.10
C CYS A 27 15.79 -13.08 4.49
N ARG A 28 16.01 -11.87 5.02
CA ARG A 28 17.15 -11.01 4.68
C ARG A 28 18.15 -10.98 5.82
N VAL A 29 19.44 -11.10 5.50
CA VAL A 29 20.49 -10.78 6.46
C VAL A 29 20.49 -9.27 6.70
N SER A 30 20.40 -8.87 7.97
CA SER A 30 20.44 -7.47 8.39
C SER A 30 21.82 -7.09 8.91
N THR A 31 22.20 -7.60 10.07
CA THR A 31 23.52 -7.39 10.68
C THR A 31 24.29 -8.71 10.62
N ILE A 32 25.60 -8.62 10.37
CA ILE A 32 26.49 -9.78 10.35
C ILE A 32 27.83 -9.40 10.99
N ASN A 33 28.32 -10.28 11.86
CA ASN A 33 29.61 -10.14 12.53
C ASN A 33 30.25 -11.52 12.75
N GLU A 34 31.39 -11.57 13.42
CA GLU A 34 32.11 -12.81 13.73
C GLU A 34 31.32 -13.82 14.58
N ARG A 35 30.36 -13.36 15.39
CA ARG A 35 29.58 -14.20 16.31
C ARG A 35 28.33 -14.77 15.66
N GLY A 36 27.86 -14.18 14.57
CA GLY A 36 26.60 -14.57 13.95
C GLY A 36 26.01 -13.50 13.04
N LEU A 37 24.75 -13.70 12.68
CA LEU A 37 23.98 -12.77 11.88
C LEU A 37 22.53 -12.67 12.38
N SER A 38 21.91 -11.52 12.13
CA SER A 38 20.48 -11.31 12.34
C SER A 38 19.71 -11.41 11.03
N LEU A 39 18.50 -11.97 11.12
CA LEU A 39 17.58 -12.05 9.99
C LEU A 39 16.39 -11.12 10.18
N LEU A 40 15.96 -10.49 9.09
CA LEU A 40 14.71 -9.76 8.97
C LEU A 40 13.77 -10.51 8.04
N LEU A 41 12.51 -10.63 8.43
CA LEU A 41 11.46 -11.22 7.61
C LEU A 41 10.77 -10.12 6.80
N PHE A 42 10.62 -10.35 5.50
CA PHE A 42 9.90 -9.45 4.61
C PHE A 42 9.16 -10.23 3.53
N LYS A 43 8.19 -9.59 2.88
CA LYS A 43 7.46 -10.15 1.72
C LYS A 43 7.84 -9.43 0.43
N ASP A 44 7.69 -10.14 -0.67
CA ASP A 44 7.80 -9.57 -2.02
C ASP A 44 6.47 -8.92 -2.45
N ALA A 45 6.54 -7.89 -3.31
CA ALA A 45 5.35 -7.22 -3.84
C ALA A 45 4.41 -8.13 -4.64
N ARG A 46 4.90 -9.26 -5.16
CA ARG A 46 4.05 -10.27 -5.82
C ARG A 46 3.14 -11.00 -4.84
N VAL A 47 3.57 -11.16 -3.58
CA VAL A 47 2.75 -11.73 -2.52
C VAL A 47 1.57 -10.82 -2.22
N ASP A 48 1.81 -9.51 -2.15
CA ASP A 48 0.74 -8.51 -1.99
C ASP A 48 -0.29 -8.60 -3.12
N GLN A 49 0.16 -8.67 -4.38
CA GLN A 49 -0.75 -8.82 -5.54
C GLN A 49 -1.60 -10.09 -5.44
N LYS A 50 -0.95 -11.23 -5.12
CA LYS A 50 -1.64 -12.51 -4.97
C LYS A 50 -2.70 -12.46 -3.86
N ILE A 51 -2.38 -11.88 -2.71
CA ILE A 51 -3.33 -11.76 -1.59
C ILE A 51 -4.48 -10.83 -1.95
N LEU A 52 -4.21 -9.71 -2.64
CA LEU A 52 -5.26 -8.82 -3.09
C LEU A 52 -6.19 -9.50 -4.11
N ASP A 53 -5.64 -10.24 -5.07
CA ASP A 53 -6.42 -11.02 -6.04
C ASP A 53 -7.26 -12.11 -5.36
N GLU A 54 -6.68 -12.85 -4.41
CA GLU A 54 -7.37 -13.90 -3.65
C GLU A 54 -8.49 -13.33 -2.77
N THR A 55 -8.28 -12.15 -2.17
CA THR A 55 -9.21 -11.56 -1.19
C THR A 55 -10.29 -10.70 -1.84
N PHE A 56 -9.95 -9.96 -2.89
CA PHE A 56 -10.81 -8.93 -3.49
C PHE A 56 -11.11 -9.19 -4.97
N THR A 57 -10.60 -10.28 -5.56
CA THR A 57 -10.61 -10.57 -7.00
C THR A 57 -9.69 -9.63 -7.81
N PRO A 58 -9.21 -10.04 -9.00
CA PRO A 58 -8.39 -9.18 -9.87
C PRO A 58 -9.03 -7.85 -10.29
N PHE A 59 -10.36 -7.74 -10.17
CA PHE A 59 -11.10 -6.52 -10.51
C PHE A 59 -11.58 -5.71 -9.30
N GLY A 60 -11.48 -6.26 -8.08
CA GLY A 60 -11.93 -5.57 -6.86
C GLY A 60 -10.84 -4.75 -6.18
N TRP A 61 -9.65 -4.67 -6.76
CA TRP A 61 -8.61 -3.74 -6.34
C TRP A 61 -7.92 -3.09 -7.54
N LYS A 62 -7.35 -1.91 -7.32
CA LYS A 62 -6.49 -1.22 -8.28
C LYS A 62 -5.42 -0.43 -7.54
N ARG A 63 -4.36 -0.02 -8.25
CA ARG A 63 -3.31 0.83 -7.68
C ARG A 63 -2.93 1.96 -8.62
N THR A 64 -2.49 3.07 -8.03
CA THR A 64 -1.92 4.21 -8.74
C THR A 64 -0.62 4.66 -8.06
N HIS A 65 0.25 5.30 -8.83
CA HIS A 65 1.48 5.93 -8.31
C HIS A 65 1.43 7.42 -8.58
N GLN A 66 1.86 8.21 -7.60
CA GLN A 66 1.88 9.66 -7.67
C GLN A 66 3.17 10.18 -7.04
N ILE A 67 3.74 11.24 -7.61
CA ILE A 67 4.88 11.93 -7.03
C ILE A 67 4.35 13.14 -6.28
N ILE A 68 4.59 13.20 -4.97
CA ILE A 68 4.21 14.30 -4.09
C ILE A 68 5.48 14.75 -3.37
N ASP A 69 5.86 16.01 -3.52
CA ASP A 69 7.09 16.59 -2.95
C ASP A 69 8.36 15.77 -3.23
N GLY A 70 8.48 15.26 -4.47
CA GLY A 70 9.63 14.46 -4.90
C GLY A 70 9.66 13.01 -4.40
N ASN A 71 8.67 12.59 -3.62
CA ASN A 71 8.55 11.21 -3.13
C ASN A 71 7.50 10.43 -3.90
N LEU A 72 7.76 9.14 -4.15
CA LEU A 72 6.83 8.26 -4.84
C LEU A 72 5.85 7.61 -3.84
N TYR A 73 4.60 8.03 -3.94
CA TYR A 73 3.47 7.47 -3.20
C TYR A 73 2.78 6.40 -4.03
N CYS A 74 2.31 5.35 -3.36
CA CYS A 74 1.41 4.36 -3.96
C CYS A 74 0.07 4.41 -3.25
N THR A 75 -1.00 4.50 -4.03
CA THR A 75 -2.38 4.39 -3.53
C THR A 75 -2.94 3.05 -3.97
N VAL A 76 -3.42 2.25 -3.02
CA VAL A 76 -4.18 1.02 -3.27
C VAL A 76 -5.63 1.28 -2.93
N GLU A 77 -6.49 1.06 -3.91
CA GLU A 77 -7.93 1.24 -3.81
C GLU A 77 -8.63 -0.13 -3.88
N ILE A 78 -9.58 -0.36 -2.98
CA ILE A 78 -10.40 -1.58 -2.94
C ILE A 78 -11.86 -1.19 -3.14
N TRP A 79 -12.59 -1.96 -3.94
CA TRP A 79 -14.01 -1.74 -4.18
C TRP A 79 -14.83 -2.18 -2.97
N ASP A 80 -15.56 -1.24 -2.38
CA ASP A 80 -16.56 -1.50 -1.35
C ASP A 80 -17.92 -1.64 -2.06
N SER A 81 -18.42 -2.87 -2.12
CA SER A 81 -19.69 -3.23 -2.77
C SER A 81 -20.91 -2.71 -2.02
N GLU A 82 -20.85 -2.56 -0.70
CA GLU A 82 -21.95 -2.03 0.11
C GLU A 82 -22.14 -0.53 -0.15
N LYS A 83 -21.04 0.20 -0.26
CA LYS A 83 -21.05 1.66 -0.49
C LYS A 83 -20.94 2.04 -1.96
N CYS A 84 -20.75 1.08 -2.86
CA CYS A 84 -20.54 1.29 -4.30
C CYS A 84 -19.43 2.32 -4.59
N GLN A 85 -18.30 2.24 -3.89
CA GLN A 85 -17.20 3.19 -4.05
C GLN A 85 -15.82 2.54 -3.89
N TRP A 86 -14.81 3.19 -4.45
CA TRP A 86 -13.42 2.84 -4.20
C TRP A 86 -12.95 3.47 -2.89
N ILE A 87 -12.46 2.65 -1.96
CA ILE A 87 -11.83 3.13 -0.73
C ILE A 87 -10.33 3.12 -0.95
N ALA A 88 -9.67 4.26 -0.77
CA ALA A 88 -8.25 4.46 -1.03
C ALA A 88 -7.42 4.43 0.27
N LYS A 89 -6.26 3.75 0.24
CA LYS A 89 -5.20 3.93 1.24
C LYS A 89 -3.87 4.14 0.53
N GLN A 90 -3.10 5.09 1.03
CA GLN A 90 -1.85 5.52 0.42
C GLN A 90 -0.70 5.38 1.41
N ASP A 91 0.50 5.08 0.90
CA ASP A 91 1.74 5.15 1.66
C ASP A 91 2.92 5.54 0.76
N VAL A 92 4.03 5.93 1.38
CA VAL A 92 5.25 6.40 0.72
C VAL A 92 6.34 5.34 0.79
N GLY A 93 7.08 5.18 -0.31
CA GLY A 93 8.21 4.26 -0.37
C GLY A 93 9.53 4.95 -0.07
N THR A 94 10.45 4.23 0.55
CA THR A 94 11.84 4.71 0.74
C THR A 94 12.71 4.28 -0.45
N THR A 95 13.63 5.14 -0.87
CA THR A 95 14.54 4.82 -1.98
C THR A 95 15.51 3.71 -1.58
N SER A 96 15.74 2.74 -2.47
CA SER A 96 16.74 1.68 -2.29
C SER A 96 18.11 2.10 -2.84
N TYR A 97 19.19 1.50 -2.31
CA TYR A 97 20.55 1.73 -2.82
C TYR A 97 20.80 1.20 -4.23
N SER A 98 20.04 0.18 -4.69
CA SER A 98 20.10 -0.41 -6.03
C SER A 98 18.75 -0.27 -6.75
N GLU A 99 18.75 0.19 -8.01
CA GLU A 99 17.55 0.50 -8.82
C GLU A 99 16.51 1.34 -8.05
N LYS A 100 16.93 2.56 -7.66
CA LYS A 100 16.19 3.49 -6.78
C LYS A 100 14.69 3.55 -7.08
N GLU A 101 14.32 3.72 -8.34
CA GLU A 101 12.91 3.90 -8.76
C GLU A 101 12.07 2.63 -8.59
N LYS A 102 12.58 1.48 -9.05
CA LYS A 102 11.86 0.19 -8.94
C LYS A 102 11.73 -0.25 -7.48
N GLY A 103 12.78 -0.03 -6.70
CA GLY A 103 12.77 -0.32 -5.26
C GLY A 103 11.77 0.56 -4.52
N GLN A 104 11.75 1.87 -4.81
CA GLN A 104 10.81 2.81 -4.20
C GLN A 104 9.36 2.49 -4.56
N ALA A 105 9.07 2.15 -5.83
CA ALA A 105 7.73 1.76 -6.28
C ALA A 105 7.23 0.48 -5.61
N SER A 106 8.12 -0.52 -5.47
CA SER A 106 7.77 -1.76 -4.81
C SER A 106 7.57 -1.56 -3.31
N ASP A 107 8.39 -0.71 -2.68
CA ASP A 107 8.29 -0.39 -1.26
C ASP A 107 7.01 0.37 -0.92
N SER A 108 6.70 1.42 -1.68
CA SER A 108 5.46 2.20 -1.51
C SER A 108 4.22 1.31 -1.67
N PHE A 109 4.21 0.42 -2.67
CA PHE A 109 3.12 -0.53 -2.87
C PHE A 109 2.96 -1.51 -1.69
N LYS A 110 4.05 -2.12 -1.22
CA LYS A 110 4.01 -3.03 -0.05
C LYS A 110 3.48 -2.35 1.20
N ARG A 111 3.81 -1.07 1.39
CA ARG A 111 3.38 -0.25 2.53
C ARG A 111 1.91 0.17 2.41
N ALA A 112 1.46 0.53 1.21
CA ALA A 112 0.04 0.76 0.95
C ALA A 112 -0.81 -0.50 1.22
N CYS A 113 -0.32 -1.69 0.85
CA CYS A 113 -0.96 -2.97 1.14
C CYS A 113 -0.98 -3.32 2.64
N PHE A 114 0.03 -2.90 3.41
CA PHE A 114 0.04 -3.05 4.86
C PHE A 114 -1.14 -2.32 5.52
N ASN A 115 -1.50 -1.14 5.01
CA ASN A 115 -2.68 -0.38 5.47
C ASN A 115 -4.00 -1.16 5.23
N TRP A 116 -4.01 -2.10 4.29
CA TRP A 116 -5.12 -3.03 4.03
C TRP A 116 -5.10 -4.32 4.85
N GLY A 117 -4.02 -4.60 5.60
CA GLY A 117 -3.91 -5.81 6.41
C GLY A 117 -2.86 -6.80 5.94
N VAL A 118 -2.22 -6.57 4.79
CA VAL A 118 -1.29 -7.54 4.20
C VAL A 118 0.05 -7.50 4.93
N GLY A 119 0.44 -8.63 5.54
CA GLY A 119 1.74 -8.80 6.17
C GLY A 119 1.95 -8.00 7.46
N ARG A 120 0.88 -7.62 8.16
CA ARG A 120 0.97 -6.94 9.47
C ARG A 120 1.66 -7.81 10.53
N GLU A 121 1.46 -9.10 10.44
CA GLU A 121 2.07 -10.12 11.29
C GLU A 121 3.60 -10.09 11.26
N LEU A 122 4.24 -9.61 10.19
CA LEU A 122 5.70 -9.53 10.09
C LEU A 122 6.31 -8.58 11.13
N TYR A 123 5.53 -7.61 11.62
CA TYR A 123 5.97 -6.68 12.68
C TYR A 123 5.96 -7.31 14.08
N THR A 124 5.40 -8.51 14.20
CA THR A 124 5.40 -9.29 15.46
C THR A 124 6.52 -10.34 15.47
N ALA A 125 7.37 -10.36 14.45
CA ALA A 125 8.48 -11.29 14.34
C ALA A 125 9.47 -11.11 15.51
N PRO A 126 9.96 -12.20 16.13
CA PRO A 126 10.97 -12.11 17.17
C PRO A 126 12.31 -11.61 16.61
N PHE A 127 13.23 -11.20 17.47
CA PHE A 127 14.61 -11.01 17.07
C PHE A 127 15.24 -12.37 16.69
N ILE A 128 15.56 -12.55 15.41
CA ILE A 128 16.12 -13.79 14.88
C ILE A 128 17.64 -13.66 14.81
N TRP A 129 18.34 -14.38 15.67
CA TRP A 129 19.80 -14.46 15.69
C TRP A 129 20.28 -15.86 15.30
N ILE A 130 21.15 -15.94 14.30
CA ILE A 130 21.81 -17.18 13.86
C ILE A 130 23.27 -17.11 14.30
N GLY A 131 23.67 -18.02 15.20
CA GLY A 131 25.07 -18.10 15.64
C GLY A 131 26.01 -18.56 14.53
N ALA A 132 27.29 -18.19 14.61
CA ALA A 132 28.32 -18.54 13.63
C ALA A 132 28.49 -20.07 13.40
N GLY A 133 28.13 -20.91 14.38
CA GLY A 133 28.11 -22.37 14.20
C GLY A 133 27.03 -22.87 13.23
N HIS A 134 26.03 -22.04 12.93
CA HIS A 134 24.89 -22.36 12.07
C HIS A 134 24.85 -21.54 10.78
N ALA A 135 25.87 -20.72 10.53
CA ALA A 135 25.98 -19.89 9.33
C ALA A 135 27.44 -19.78 8.86
N THR A 136 27.65 -19.88 7.54
CA THR A 136 28.97 -19.67 6.93
C THR A 136 29.25 -18.17 6.85
N ILE A 137 30.11 -17.66 7.74
CA ILE A 137 30.49 -16.24 7.80
C ILE A 137 31.92 -16.10 7.31
N GLN A 138 32.13 -15.24 6.31
CA GLN A 138 33.44 -14.92 5.75
C GLN A 138 33.76 -13.45 5.97
N LYS A 139 35.03 -13.15 6.27
CA LYS A 139 35.52 -11.76 6.34
C LYS A 139 36.19 -11.41 5.01
N LYS A 140 35.64 -10.43 4.30
CA LYS A 140 36.19 -9.92 3.03
C LYS A 140 36.31 -8.40 3.12
N ASP A 141 37.50 -7.86 2.85
CA ASP A 141 37.78 -6.41 2.81
C ASP A 141 37.24 -5.65 4.03
N ASN A 142 37.47 -6.23 5.22
CA ASN A 142 37.03 -5.73 6.53
C ASN A 142 35.50 -5.71 6.76
N LYS A 143 34.71 -6.34 5.88
CA LYS A 143 33.27 -6.58 6.05
C LYS A 143 32.99 -8.08 6.21
N PHE A 144 31.99 -8.41 7.01
CA PHE A 144 31.50 -9.79 7.11
C PHE A 144 30.41 -10.03 6.07
N THR A 145 30.48 -11.16 5.39
CA THR A 145 29.50 -11.60 4.40
C THR A 145 29.14 -13.07 4.62
N THR A 146 27.96 -13.47 4.14
CA THR A 146 27.55 -14.87 4.12
C THR A 146 27.04 -15.22 2.73
N SER A 147 27.36 -16.44 2.27
CA SER A 147 26.78 -17.04 1.07
C SER A 147 25.50 -17.83 1.36
N ASP A 148 25.17 -18.02 2.63
CA ASP A 148 24.06 -18.86 3.03
C ASP A 148 22.72 -18.19 2.70
N ARG A 149 21.77 -19.02 2.28
CA ARG A 149 20.38 -18.65 2.10
C ARG A 149 19.57 -19.21 3.26
N PHE A 150 18.56 -18.44 3.69
CA PHE A 150 17.66 -18.80 4.77
C PHE A 150 16.23 -18.75 4.26
N SER A 151 15.41 -19.67 4.74
CA SER A 151 13.98 -19.73 4.41
C SER A 151 13.17 -20.13 5.62
N VAL A 152 11.95 -19.62 5.70
CA VAL A 152 10.99 -20.05 6.72
C VAL A 152 10.49 -21.44 6.35
N GLU A 153 10.71 -22.43 7.22
CA GLU A 153 10.19 -23.79 7.05
C GLU A 153 8.75 -23.88 7.56
N SER A 154 8.47 -23.27 8.71
CA SER A 154 7.12 -23.20 9.26
C SER A 154 6.92 -21.94 10.07
N ILE A 155 5.67 -21.48 10.10
CA ILE A 155 5.22 -20.32 10.85
C ILE A 155 3.82 -20.58 11.40
N SER A 156 3.52 -20.05 12.58
CA SER A 156 2.19 -20.12 13.17
C SER A 156 1.85 -18.80 13.86
N TYR A 157 0.54 -18.57 13.99
CA TYR A 157 -0.01 -17.33 14.48
C TYR A 157 -1.01 -17.58 15.61
N ASN A 158 -1.08 -16.67 16.57
CA ASN A 158 -2.10 -16.70 17.62
C ASN A 158 -3.43 -16.07 17.13
N GLU A 159 -4.44 -16.04 18.01
CA GLU A 159 -5.75 -15.44 17.73
C GLU A 159 -5.66 -13.93 17.43
N GLN A 160 -4.63 -13.26 17.93
CA GLN A 160 -4.33 -11.85 17.70
C GLN A 160 -3.53 -11.62 16.40
N ARG A 161 -3.31 -12.67 15.59
CA ARG A 161 -2.54 -12.63 14.33
C ARG A 161 -1.05 -12.32 14.50
N GLU A 162 -0.51 -12.57 15.68
CA GLU A 162 0.92 -12.41 16.00
C GLU A 162 1.66 -13.73 15.84
N ILE A 163 2.93 -13.67 15.42
CA ILE A 163 3.79 -14.84 15.25
C ILE A 163 4.07 -15.47 16.61
N ASN A 164 3.64 -16.72 16.81
CA ASN A 164 3.85 -17.46 18.07
C ASN A 164 4.75 -18.69 17.92
N ALA A 165 5.00 -19.15 16.69
CA ALA A 165 5.95 -20.19 16.37
C ALA A 165 6.61 -19.90 15.02
N LEU A 166 7.91 -20.18 14.91
CA LEU A 166 8.69 -19.90 13.71
C LEU A 166 9.88 -20.85 13.63
N VAL A 167 10.07 -21.51 12.49
CA VAL A 167 11.25 -22.32 12.21
C VAL A 167 11.92 -21.81 10.94
N ILE A 168 13.23 -21.58 11.01
CA ILE A 168 14.04 -21.15 9.87
C ILE A 168 15.10 -22.21 9.60
N VAL A 169 15.25 -22.55 8.33
CA VAL A 169 16.27 -23.46 7.83
C VAL A 169 17.27 -22.71 6.95
N ASN A 170 18.49 -23.23 6.87
CA ASN A 170 19.46 -22.77 5.88
C ASN A 170 19.25 -23.46 4.53
N GLY A 171 20.04 -23.09 3.52
CA GLY A 171 19.98 -23.68 2.17
C GLY A 171 20.28 -25.18 2.09
N LYS A 172 20.74 -25.82 3.18
CA LYS A 172 20.94 -27.27 3.31
C LYS A 172 19.77 -27.98 3.99
N GLY A 173 18.70 -27.25 4.36
CA GLY A 173 17.55 -27.79 5.10
C GLY A 173 17.82 -28.01 6.59
N VAL A 174 18.95 -27.52 7.12
CA VAL A 174 19.24 -27.64 8.55
C VAL A 174 18.55 -26.52 9.31
N LYS A 175 17.82 -26.85 10.37
CA LYS A 175 17.19 -25.87 11.25
C LYS A 175 18.24 -25.02 11.97
N VAL A 176 18.14 -23.71 11.81
CA VAL A 176 19.08 -22.73 12.38
C VAL A 176 18.44 -21.82 13.42
N PHE A 177 17.11 -21.75 13.46
CA PHE A 177 16.34 -20.99 14.45
C PHE A 177 14.99 -21.65 14.70
N GLU A 178 14.54 -21.64 15.96
CA GLU A 178 13.24 -22.16 16.38
C GLU A 178 12.65 -21.28 17.49
N LEU A 179 11.47 -20.73 17.23
CA LEU A 179 10.57 -20.14 18.23
C LEU A 179 9.45 -21.14 18.51
N LYS A 180 9.26 -21.50 19.78
CA LYS A 180 8.17 -22.37 20.23
C LYS A 180 7.04 -21.55 20.84
N PRO A 181 5.78 -21.97 20.67
CA PRO A 181 4.67 -21.33 21.34
C PRO A 181 4.81 -21.50 22.85
N ARG A 182 4.58 -20.41 23.59
CA ARG A 182 4.50 -20.47 25.06
C ARG A 182 3.34 -21.39 25.45
N GLN A 183 3.66 -22.57 25.98
CA GLN A 183 2.66 -23.42 26.60
C GLN A 183 2.12 -22.69 27.85
N LYS A 184 0.79 -22.49 27.92
CA LYS A 184 0.13 -22.06 29.16
C LYS A 184 0.30 -23.19 30.19
N GLY A 185 1.37 -23.13 30.99
CA GLY A 185 1.61 -24.10 32.05
C GLY A 185 3.03 -24.19 32.57
N ARG A 186 3.56 -23.12 33.17
CA ARG A 186 4.38 -23.14 34.40
C ARG A 186 4.59 -21.70 34.88
N GLN A 187 3.97 -21.35 36.01
CA GLN A 187 4.43 -20.22 36.80
C GLN A 187 5.80 -20.63 37.36
N ASP A 188 6.86 -19.96 36.96
CA ASP A 188 8.06 -19.88 37.79
C ASP A 188 8.27 -18.42 38.18
N ILE A 189 8.38 -18.26 39.50
CA ILE A 189 8.55 -17.03 40.23
C ILE A 189 10.04 -16.67 40.21
N GLY A 190 10.33 -15.39 39.96
CA GLY A 190 11.61 -14.73 40.24
C GLY A 190 12.56 -14.68 39.04
N ASN A 191 13.16 -13.54 38.67
CA ASN A 191 13.57 -12.45 39.55
C ASN A 191 13.51 -11.10 38.81
N GLN A 192 12.95 -10.11 39.51
CA GLN A 192 13.09 -8.70 39.19
C GLN A 192 14.56 -8.29 39.39
N GLN A 193 15.12 -7.55 38.42
CA GLN A 193 15.95 -6.40 38.74
C GLN A 193 15.63 -5.27 37.77
N ASN A 194 15.01 -4.24 38.36
CA ASN A 194 14.92 -2.84 37.90
C ASN A 194 16.31 -2.36 37.42
N THR A 195 16.42 -1.45 36.46
CA THR A 195 16.15 -0.02 36.70
C THR A 195 15.61 0.71 35.48
N GLY A 196 14.61 1.57 35.73
CA GLY A 196 14.05 2.49 34.75
C GLY A 196 14.96 3.66 34.40
N GLY A 197 14.66 4.26 33.24
CA GLY A 197 15.10 5.57 32.82
C GLY A 197 14.18 6.03 31.69
N LYS A 198 13.29 7.00 31.99
CA LYS A 198 12.53 7.75 30.99
C LYS A 198 13.43 8.88 30.42
N PRO A 199 13.02 9.52 29.31
CA PRO A 199 13.88 9.94 28.21
C PRO A 199 14.63 11.23 28.53
N ASP A 200 15.82 11.37 27.96
CA ASP A 200 16.50 12.66 27.89
C ASP A 200 16.84 13.02 26.44
N GLU A 201 16.61 14.29 26.17
CA GLU A 201 16.84 15.01 24.93
C GLU A 201 18.34 15.29 24.76
N GLY A 202 18.76 15.43 23.49
CA GLY A 202 19.93 16.25 23.13
C GLY A 202 21.30 15.59 23.34
N GLN A 203 22.02 15.37 22.23
CA GLN A 203 23.16 16.22 21.92
C GLN A 203 23.64 15.98 20.49
N GLU A 204 23.51 17.05 19.71
CA GLU A 204 24.25 17.33 18.48
C GLU A 204 25.76 17.46 18.76
N ALA A 205 26.55 17.15 17.73
CA ALA A 205 27.84 17.79 17.45
C ALA A 205 27.99 17.76 15.91
N ASP A 206 27.51 18.79 15.22
CA ASP A 206 28.20 20.05 14.85
C ASP A 206 29.31 19.83 13.81
N CYS A 207 29.04 20.32 12.60
CA CYS A 207 30.04 20.92 11.70
C CYS A 207 29.35 22.11 10.99
N LYS A 208 29.36 23.27 11.66
CA LYS A 208 29.16 24.62 11.10
C LYS A 208 30.08 24.90 9.90
N GLU A 209 29.54 25.60 8.91
CA GLU A 209 29.84 27.03 8.68
C GLU A 209 28.82 27.66 7.71
N GLU A 210 28.26 28.78 8.16
CA GLU A 210 27.33 29.73 7.51
C GLU A 210 28.14 30.97 7.04
N PRO A 211 27.55 32.12 6.62
CA PRO A 211 26.63 32.39 5.51
C PRO A 211 27.07 33.62 4.68
N SER A 212 26.35 33.95 3.60
CA SER A 212 26.15 35.37 3.25
C SER A 212 24.82 35.60 2.53
N ARG A 213 24.08 36.59 3.05
CA ARG A 213 22.87 37.19 2.51
C ARG A 213 23.26 38.31 1.53
N GLU A 214 22.40 38.57 0.54
CA GLU A 214 21.76 39.87 0.22
C GLU A 214 21.18 39.83 -1.20
N THR A 215 19.85 39.93 -1.34
CA THR A 215 19.01 41.11 -1.74
C THR A 215 18.78 41.27 -3.24
N GLY A 216 17.55 41.66 -3.63
CA GLY A 216 17.32 42.44 -4.85
C GLY A 216 16.43 41.85 -5.96
N SER A 217 15.14 42.19 -5.88
CA SER A 217 14.29 42.79 -6.95
C SER A 217 13.96 42.09 -8.29
N ARG A 218 12.63 42.01 -8.52
CA ARG A 218 11.81 42.15 -9.74
C ARG A 218 12.52 42.32 -11.11
N GLU A 219 12.03 41.62 -12.14
CA GLU A 219 11.28 42.20 -13.30
C GLU A 219 10.77 41.15 -14.31
N LYS A 220 9.78 41.56 -15.12
CA LYS A 220 9.02 40.81 -16.15
C LYS A 220 9.69 40.92 -17.54
N ALA A 221 9.49 39.91 -18.41
CA ALA A 221 9.21 39.99 -19.87
C ALA A 221 9.40 38.57 -20.48
N GLY A 222 8.44 37.95 -21.17
CA GLY A 222 8.12 38.11 -22.61
C GLY A 222 8.53 36.82 -23.35
N GLN A 223 7.59 36.01 -23.88
CA GLN A 223 7.31 35.80 -25.32
C GLN A 223 8.54 35.46 -26.18
N GLU A 224 8.61 34.48 -27.10
CA GLU A 224 7.63 33.66 -27.81
C GLU A 224 8.38 32.59 -28.64
N LEU A 225 7.67 31.49 -28.95
CA LEU A 225 7.65 30.72 -30.21
C LEU A 225 8.92 30.04 -30.80
N GLY A 226 8.77 28.72 -31.00
CA GLY A 226 9.55 27.91 -31.91
C GLY A 226 8.86 26.58 -32.24
N ASN A 227 7.86 26.62 -33.13
CA ASN A 227 7.09 25.49 -33.65
C ASN A 227 7.98 24.43 -34.35
N ARG A 228 7.68 23.14 -34.10
CA ARG A 228 7.78 22.08 -35.13
C ARG A 228 6.59 21.12 -35.02
N GLN A 229 5.77 21.14 -36.07
CA GLN A 229 4.65 20.24 -36.31
C GLN A 229 5.13 18.89 -36.87
N LYS A 230 4.48 17.80 -36.46
CA LYS A 230 3.91 16.72 -37.29
C LYS A 230 3.10 15.79 -36.35
N ALA A 231 1.77 15.88 -36.36
CA ALA A 231 0.84 15.12 -37.21
C ALA A 231 0.62 13.68 -36.72
N GLY A 232 -0.50 13.48 -36.00
CA GLY A 232 -1.03 12.17 -35.62
C GLY A 232 -2.08 12.25 -34.51
N GLN A 233 -3.36 12.31 -34.90
CA GLN A 233 -4.57 12.06 -34.09
C GLN A 233 -4.90 13.08 -32.98
N LYS A 234 -5.95 13.89 -33.20
CA LYS A 234 -6.57 14.72 -32.15
C LYS A 234 -7.25 13.80 -31.12
N PRO A 235 -6.99 13.95 -29.82
CA PRO A 235 -7.69 13.16 -28.80
C PRO A 235 -9.10 13.71 -28.61
N GLU A 236 -10.10 12.81 -28.52
CA GLU A 236 -11.48 13.13 -28.16
C GLU A 236 -11.60 13.53 -26.68
N GLU A 237 -10.99 14.65 -26.30
CA GLU A 237 -10.77 15.01 -24.89
C GLU A 237 -12.00 15.56 -24.14
N ASN A 238 -13.18 15.59 -24.75
CA ASN A 238 -14.33 16.24 -24.13
C ASN A 238 -15.61 15.40 -24.09
N ARG A 239 -15.59 14.10 -24.41
CA ARG A 239 -16.79 13.25 -24.33
C ARG A 239 -16.94 12.61 -22.96
N ILE A 240 -18.19 12.52 -22.48
CA ILE A 240 -18.50 11.84 -21.22
C ILE A 240 -18.27 10.33 -21.31
N THR A 241 -17.76 9.75 -20.23
CA THR A 241 -17.53 8.30 -20.07
C THR A 241 -18.84 7.54 -19.91
N ASP A 242 -18.85 6.23 -20.19
CA ASP A 242 -20.06 5.40 -20.04
C ASP A 242 -20.56 5.33 -18.59
N MET A 243 -19.65 5.44 -17.62
CA MET A 243 -20.00 5.57 -16.20
C MET A 243 -20.78 6.87 -15.92
N GLN A 244 -20.36 7.99 -16.51
CA GLN A 244 -21.07 9.27 -16.38
C GLN A 244 -22.45 9.23 -17.05
N LYS A 245 -22.60 8.51 -18.17
CA LYS A 245 -23.92 8.28 -18.79
C LYS A 245 -24.87 7.54 -17.85
N SER A 246 -24.40 6.47 -17.21
CA SER A 246 -25.19 5.69 -16.25
C SER A 246 -25.69 6.53 -15.07
N ILE A 247 -24.82 7.38 -14.50
CA ILE A 247 -25.19 8.29 -13.41
C ILE A 247 -26.26 9.30 -13.85
N LEU A 248 -26.12 9.87 -15.06
CA LEU A 248 -27.11 10.81 -15.58
C LEU A 248 -28.47 10.13 -15.78
N GLU A 249 -28.49 8.91 -16.33
CA GLU A 249 -29.73 8.15 -16.53
C GLU A 249 -30.42 7.81 -15.20
N GLN A 250 -29.66 7.47 -14.16
CA GLN A 250 -30.20 7.25 -12.82
C GLN A 250 -30.82 8.53 -12.24
N GLU A 251 -30.17 9.68 -12.39
CA GLU A 251 -30.70 10.97 -11.92
C GLU A 251 -31.94 11.43 -12.72
N LEU A 252 -31.99 11.13 -14.02
CA LEU A 252 -33.18 11.36 -14.84
C LEU A 252 -34.35 10.48 -14.39
N LYS A 253 -34.10 9.21 -14.07
CA LYS A 253 -35.11 8.30 -13.50
C LYS A 253 -35.60 8.79 -12.14
N ARG A 254 -34.69 9.22 -11.26
CA ARG A 254 -35.00 9.73 -9.91
C ARG A 254 -35.86 11.00 -9.96
N THR A 255 -35.56 11.91 -10.87
CA THR A 255 -36.28 13.20 -11.01
C THR A 255 -37.52 13.09 -11.88
N GLY A 256 -37.65 12.02 -12.68
CA GLY A 256 -38.72 11.84 -13.66
C GLY A 256 -38.66 12.83 -14.83
N VAL A 257 -37.51 13.50 -15.01
CA VAL A 257 -37.28 14.42 -16.12
C VAL A 257 -36.89 13.59 -17.35
N PRO A 258 -37.60 13.74 -18.49
CA PRO A 258 -37.22 13.04 -19.71
C PRO A 258 -35.89 13.57 -20.24
N ILE A 259 -35.07 12.67 -20.77
CA ILE A 259 -33.73 13.00 -21.32
C ILE A 259 -33.79 14.09 -22.39
N GLU A 260 -34.87 14.12 -23.17
CA GLU A 260 -35.15 15.13 -24.21
C GLU A 260 -35.12 16.56 -23.65
N ASN A 261 -35.61 16.78 -22.42
CA ASN A 261 -35.62 18.10 -21.79
C ASN A 261 -34.20 18.58 -21.45
N VAL A 262 -33.32 17.67 -21.06
CA VAL A 262 -31.90 17.98 -20.80
C VAL A 262 -31.18 18.26 -22.11
N LEU A 263 -31.41 17.42 -23.13
CA LEU A 263 -30.84 17.60 -24.46
C LEU A 263 -31.25 18.94 -25.09
N ALA A 264 -32.53 19.30 -25.01
CA ALA A 264 -33.07 20.57 -25.50
C ALA A 264 -32.50 21.78 -24.75
N ARG A 265 -32.34 21.70 -23.43
CA ARG A 265 -31.78 22.79 -22.60
C ARG A 265 -30.36 23.17 -23.00
N TYR A 266 -29.56 22.20 -23.44
CA TYR A 266 -28.17 22.42 -23.86
C TYR A 266 -27.99 22.39 -25.38
N LYS A 267 -29.08 22.36 -26.16
CA LYS A 267 -29.08 22.36 -27.64
C LYS A 267 -28.21 21.23 -28.24
N ILE A 268 -28.27 20.04 -27.65
CA ILE A 268 -27.58 18.84 -28.13
C ILE A 268 -28.60 17.83 -28.62
N HIS A 269 -28.30 17.07 -29.67
CA HIS A 269 -29.24 16.13 -30.28
C HIS A 269 -29.03 14.69 -29.82
N LYS A 270 -27.83 14.37 -29.31
CA LYS A 270 -27.44 13.04 -28.84
C LYS A 270 -26.56 13.13 -27.60
N LEU A 271 -26.64 12.10 -26.76
CA LEU A 271 -25.84 11.98 -25.54
C LEU A 271 -24.33 11.95 -25.82
N GLU A 272 -23.92 11.46 -26.98
CA GLU A 272 -22.53 11.41 -27.47
C GLU A 272 -21.92 12.80 -27.72
N GLN A 273 -22.76 13.82 -27.90
CA GLN A 273 -22.34 15.21 -28.07
C GLN A 273 -22.20 15.94 -26.74
N MET A 274 -22.51 15.27 -25.62
CA MET A 274 -22.44 15.87 -24.30
C MET A 274 -20.99 16.01 -23.85
N THR A 275 -20.61 17.25 -23.54
CA THR A 275 -19.31 17.54 -22.94
C THR A 275 -19.33 17.40 -21.43
N LEU A 276 -18.15 17.24 -20.82
CA LEU A 276 -18.01 17.13 -19.36
C LEU A 276 -18.61 18.35 -18.63
N GLU A 277 -18.50 19.55 -19.22
CA GLU A 277 -19.10 20.76 -18.67
C GLU A 277 -20.63 20.73 -18.71
N ILE A 278 -21.22 20.28 -19.82
CA ILE A 278 -22.67 20.16 -19.98
C ILE A 278 -23.21 19.12 -19.00
N TYR A 279 -22.52 17.98 -18.88
CA TYR A 279 -22.86 16.94 -17.91
C TYR A 279 -22.88 17.44 -16.48
N THR A 280 -21.82 18.16 -16.06
CA THR A 280 -21.73 18.70 -14.69
C THR A 280 -22.85 19.70 -14.41
N LYS A 281 -23.17 20.57 -15.38
CA LYS A 281 -24.28 21.52 -15.27
C LYS A 281 -25.64 20.82 -15.22
N ALA A 282 -25.86 19.80 -16.06
CA ALA A 282 -27.09 19.01 -16.09
C ALA A 282 -27.30 18.26 -14.76
N LEU A 283 -26.27 17.57 -14.26
CA LEU A 283 -26.31 16.80 -13.02
C LEU A 283 -26.59 17.71 -11.82
N ASN A 284 -25.95 18.89 -11.74
CA ASN A 284 -26.21 19.86 -10.69
C ASN A 284 -27.66 20.42 -10.75
N GLY A 285 -28.24 20.55 -11.94
CA GLY A 285 -29.65 20.94 -12.11
C GLY A 285 -30.62 19.84 -11.64
N LEU A 286 -30.33 18.59 -11.96
CA LEU A 286 -31.13 17.43 -11.55
C LEU A 286 -31.04 17.17 -10.04
N LYS A 287 -29.85 17.34 -9.43
CA LYS A 287 -29.67 17.26 -7.98
C LYS A 287 -30.45 18.33 -7.21
N LYS A 288 -30.66 19.51 -7.79
CA LYS A 288 -31.46 20.60 -7.20
C LYS A 288 -32.96 20.44 -7.43
N SER A 289 -33.36 19.50 -8.29
CA SER A 289 -34.76 19.24 -8.61
C SER A 289 -35.35 18.23 -7.62
N LYS A 290 -36.56 18.50 -7.11
CA LYS A 290 -37.26 17.61 -6.17
C LYS A 290 -37.66 16.30 -6.86
N THR A 291 -37.65 15.20 -6.11
CA THR A 291 -38.09 13.89 -6.59
C THR A 291 -39.58 13.89 -6.91
N LYS A 292 -39.98 13.12 -7.92
CA LYS A 292 -41.37 12.99 -8.36
C LYS A 292 -42.31 12.38 -7.30
N GLU A 293 -41.74 11.77 -6.26
CA GLU A 293 -42.48 11.26 -5.08
C GLU A 293 -42.84 12.35 -4.05
N ALA A 294 -42.43 13.60 -4.27
CA ALA A 294 -42.71 14.73 -3.37
C ALA A 294 -43.62 15.81 -4.00
N ALA A 295 -44.39 15.47 -5.04
CA ALA A 295 -45.35 16.33 -5.72
C ALA A 295 -46.73 15.68 -5.77
#